data_AF-A0A9Q0YPA4-F1
#
_entry.id   AF-A0A9Q0YPA4-F1
#
_cell.length_a   1.000
_cell.length_b   1.000
_cell.length_c   1.000
_cell.angle_alpha   90.00
_cell.angle_beta   90.00
_cell.angle_gamma   90.00
#
_symmetry.space_group_name_H-M   'P 1'
#
loop_
_entity.id
_entity.type
_entity.pdbx_description
1 polymer ?
#
loop_
_entity_poly.entity_id
_entity_poly.type
_entity_poly.pdbx_seq_one_letter_code
_entity_poly.pdbx_strand_id
1 'polypeptide(L)'
;MRGCPVGWPLQISVQDERSGIITQACRNQNGDWKCTNGWQRLEEESRCIYPVQLQVNTSPVQPQVTQMSEVIINRSSVLQPKYAPVSDKRKLLFIHIPKAGGTTIETSFLFDDRRAELNGAYLGGHNKIIAFDKEFFKSYYKFSMIRHPCSRLISTWSYYSQGLGNAADRRWVQQHIDNRSLSSFDSFVTETLYPGGTLKVTNQVHLQPQVNMIFDKQGNFALNQLLIFENWNESFDALGKRTSVDMSPLKASHKLSSKHADCQSVYTFKAWQKMADVYAMDFCVLGYSSNINEIKTIPSVNLTPEYLTQRYADCADKLTKGAANSVLSHKKKDETGKGVSDSMTSPDYCTIHTYFEPQPNASPSTVENEKKLIEAWRAAWLAAGWTPRVLTETDAKSHPDYMSFRERFWKLPTVNVKEYEVACLMRHVAMAAVGGGWMSDYDVIPFHFPACTKPFNDGIYTVYMLYTPSLVSASATEFTRVSNLMADVQWRDQPHYFSFKGVFHVSDMFVIKKLVEEKAIRTMRVVMEARQLFTPFSCENSLGYKSVPKGMSSLPWAIHFSHSSLGTLGNSNVSSIWPGSLWNSKKLSADVDIVRPKFMTDAASFLRKTCLTGD
;
A
#
# COMPACT_ATOMS: atom_id res chain seq x y z
N MET A 1 19.17 1.51 -24.98
CA MET A 1 19.74 2.66 -25.73
C MET A 1 20.88 2.17 -26.62
N ARG A 2 20.61 1.43 -27.71
CA ARG A 2 21.59 1.21 -28.77
C ARG A 2 21.01 1.76 -30.06
N GLY A 3 21.63 2.83 -30.52
CA GLY A 3 21.24 3.63 -31.69
C GLY A 3 22.15 4.85 -31.77
N CYS A 4 22.62 5.31 -30.60
CA CYS A 4 23.59 6.38 -30.46
C CYS A 4 24.98 5.86 -30.09
N PRO A 5 26.07 6.50 -30.58
CA PRO A 5 27.42 6.29 -30.08
C PRO A 5 27.50 6.49 -28.56
N VAL A 6 28.51 5.89 -27.92
CA VAL A 6 28.72 6.03 -26.47
C VAL A 6 28.94 7.52 -26.14
N GLY A 7 28.15 8.05 -25.21
CA GLY A 7 28.20 9.47 -24.80
C GLY A 7 27.28 10.41 -25.58
N TRP A 8 26.52 9.90 -26.57
CA TRP A 8 25.64 10.72 -27.40
C TRP A 8 24.18 10.49 -26.97
N PRO A 9 23.51 11.45 -26.30
CA PRO A 9 22.08 11.33 -26.03
C PRO A 9 21.25 11.22 -27.32
N LEU A 10 20.22 10.37 -27.27
CA LEU A 10 19.18 10.33 -28.29
C LEU A 10 18.33 11.59 -28.17
N GLN A 11 18.29 12.40 -29.22
CA GLN A 11 17.35 13.50 -29.37
C GLN A 11 16.22 13.07 -30.31
N ILE A 12 15.00 13.18 -29.79
CA ILE A 12 13.78 13.09 -30.58
C ILE A 12 13.45 14.53 -30.97
N SER A 13 13.85 14.94 -32.16
CA SER A 13 13.49 16.25 -32.69
C SER A 13 12.14 16.13 -33.39
N VAL A 14 11.13 16.78 -32.83
CA VAL A 14 9.97 17.23 -33.61
C VAL A 14 10.49 18.42 -34.39
N GLN A 15 10.71 18.28 -35.69
CA GLN A 15 10.99 19.44 -36.50
C GLN A 15 9.92 19.51 -37.59
N ASP A 16 9.29 20.68 -37.62
CA ASP A 16 8.19 21.10 -38.49
C ASP A 16 6.77 20.80 -37.95
N GLU A 17 6.11 21.88 -37.49
CA GLU A 17 4.70 21.92 -37.11
C GLU A 17 3.77 21.60 -38.29
N ARG A 18 4.24 21.67 -39.54
CA ARG A 18 3.45 21.35 -40.75
C ARG A 18 3.48 19.87 -41.12
N SER A 19 4.63 19.19 -41.01
CA SER A 19 4.75 17.77 -41.37
C SER A 19 4.57 16.82 -40.19
N GLY A 20 4.81 17.25 -38.95
CA GLY A 20 4.64 16.42 -37.75
C GLY A 20 5.54 15.18 -37.71
N ILE A 21 6.57 15.12 -38.57
CA ILE A 21 7.46 13.97 -38.70
C ILE A 21 8.48 14.02 -37.55
N ILE A 22 8.52 12.93 -36.78
CA ILE A 22 9.43 12.78 -35.64
C ILE A 22 10.68 12.04 -36.12
N THR A 23 11.83 12.71 -36.18
CA THR A 23 13.10 12.09 -36.57
C THR A 23 13.93 11.70 -35.34
N GLN A 24 14.66 10.58 -35.43
CA GLN A 24 15.56 10.11 -34.38
C GLN A 24 17.02 10.39 -34.75
N ALA A 25 17.68 11.26 -34.01
CA ALA A 25 19.09 11.56 -34.17
C ALA A 25 19.80 11.52 -32.82
N CYS A 26 21.05 11.09 -32.82
CA CYS A 26 21.94 11.09 -31.67
C CYS A 26 22.82 12.31 -31.76
N ARG A 27 22.93 13.13 -30.71
CA ARG A 27 23.81 14.31 -30.70
C ARG A 27 24.83 14.24 -29.57
N ASN A 28 26.06 14.70 -29.77
CA ASN A 28 27.02 14.89 -28.68
C ASN A 28 27.01 16.33 -28.14
N GLN A 29 27.83 16.57 -27.12
CA GLN A 29 27.99 17.90 -26.50
C GLN A 29 28.66 18.93 -27.44
N ASN A 30 29.33 18.47 -28.49
CA ASN A 30 30.01 19.32 -29.47
C ASN A 30 29.11 19.70 -30.65
N GLY A 31 27.86 19.22 -30.69
CA GLY A 31 26.89 19.49 -31.76
C GLY A 31 26.91 18.48 -32.92
N ASP A 32 27.82 17.50 -32.92
CA ASP A 32 27.84 16.44 -33.93
C ASP A 32 26.63 15.53 -33.78
N TRP A 33 26.13 14.98 -34.90
CA TRP A 33 24.95 14.14 -34.89
C TRP A 33 25.01 12.93 -35.85
N LYS A 34 24.28 11.86 -35.51
CA LYS A 34 24.17 10.62 -36.31
C LYS A 34 22.76 10.02 -36.23
N CYS A 35 22.28 9.44 -37.32
CA CYS A 35 21.00 8.71 -37.34
C CYS A 35 21.04 7.41 -36.54
N THR A 36 19.90 7.02 -35.98
CA THR A 36 19.75 5.73 -35.29
C THR A 36 19.76 4.58 -36.30
N ASN A 37 20.03 3.36 -35.82
CA ASN A 37 20.07 2.16 -36.68
C ASN A 37 18.79 2.02 -37.52
N GLY A 38 18.95 1.80 -38.82
CA GLY A 38 17.86 1.70 -39.78
C GLY A 38 17.50 3.02 -40.46
N TRP A 39 18.10 4.15 -40.08
CA TRP A 39 17.88 5.46 -40.69
C TRP A 39 19.12 5.95 -41.44
N GLN A 40 18.92 6.59 -42.59
CA GLN A 40 19.97 7.19 -43.41
C GLN A 40 19.99 8.71 -43.23
N ARG A 41 21.19 9.28 -43.25
CA ARG A 41 21.39 10.73 -43.20
C ARG A 41 21.06 11.31 -44.57
N LEU A 42 20.11 12.25 -44.63
CA LEU A 42 19.94 13.09 -45.81
C LEU A 42 20.89 14.28 -45.67
N GLU A 43 21.92 14.35 -46.51
CA GLU A 43 23.00 15.33 -46.36
C GLU A 43 22.51 16.78 -46.51
N GLU A 44 21.47 17.02 -47.31
CA GLU A 44 20.96 18.35 -47.63
C GLU A 44 20.07 18.98 -46.53
N GLU A 45 19.49 18.19 -45.63
CA GLU A 45 18.43 18.65 -44.71
C GLU A 45 18.76 18.44 -43.23
N SER A 46 19.98 18.02 -42.90
CA SER A 46 20.40 17.73 -41.52
C SER A 46 19.45 16.78 -40.75
N ARG A 47 18.79 15.85 -41.48
CA ARG A 47 17.75 14.97 -40.93
C ARG A 47 18.01 13.49 -41.23
N CYS A 48 17.31 12.63 -40.49
CA CYS A 48 17.31 11.19 -40.69
C CYS A 48 16.06 10.75 -41.46
N ILE A 49 16.24 9.92 -42.48
CA ILE A 49 15.17 9.32 -43.28
C ILE A 49 15.18 7.78 -43.17
N TYR A 50 14.02 7.13 -43.25
CA TYR A 50 13.94 5.67 -43.22
C TYR A 50 14.00 5.11 -44.66
N PRO A 51 14.83 4.09 -44.98
CA PRO A 51 15.12 3.64 -46.34
C PRO A 51 13.93 3.26 -47.23
N VAL A 52 12.77 2.94 -46.64
CA VAL A 52 11.53 2.69 -47.40
C VAL A 52 11.07 3.94 -48.18
N GLN A 53 11.56 5.12 -47.83
CA GLN A 53 11.34 6.36 -48.58
C GLN A 53 12.10 6.44 -49.92
N LEU A 54 13.12 5.60 -50.16
CA LEU A 54 13.90 5.65 -51.41
C LEU A 54 13.36 4.75 -52.54
N GLN A 55 12.45 3.81 -52.26
CA GLN A 55 11.90 2.92 -53.29
C GLN A 55 10.65 3.44 -54.02
N VAL A 56 10.16 4.64 -53.68
CA VAL A 56 8.97 5.23 -54.33
C VAL A 56 9.32 6.11 -55.53
N ASN A 57 10.60 6.44 -55.76
CA ASN A 57 11.01 7.44 -56.76
C ASN A 57 11.78 6.92 -57.98
N THR A 58 11.51 5.70 -58.46
CA THR A 58 12.03 5.26 -59.77
C THR A 58 11.04 4.38 -60.55
N SER A 59 9.89 4.92 -60.95
CA SER A 59 9.24 4.61 -62.24
C SER A 59 7.98 5.47 -62.45
N PRO A 60 7.80 6.08 -63.63
CA PRO A 60 6.57 6.78 -63.97
C PRO A 60 5.55 5.77 -64.49
N VAL A 61 4.70 5.24 -63.61
CA VAL A 61 3.49 4.54 -64.02
C VAL A 61 2.30 5.25 -63.39
N GLN A 62 1.40 5.74 -64.25
CA GLN A 62 0.16 6.43 -63.89
C GLN A 62 -0.67 5.62 -62.89
N PRO A 63 -1.38 6.27 -61.95
CA PRO A 63 -2.18 5.57 -60.97
C PRO A 63 -3.47 5.06 -61.61
N GLN A 64 -3.58 3.74 -61.80
CA GLN A 64 -4.90 3.10 -61.75
C GLN A 64 -5.34 3.11 -60.28
N VAL A 65 -6.25 4.03 -59.97
CA VAL A 65 -6.95 4.12 -58.69
C VAL A 65 -7.87 2.90 -58.57
N THR A 66 -7.36 1.80 -58.02
CA THR A 66 -8.17 0.67 -57.59
C THR A 66 -8.23 0.63 -56.08
N GLN A 67 -9.34 1.12 -55.51
CA GLN A 67 -10.02 0.76 -54.25
C GLN A 67 -9.23 0.58 -52.93
N MET A 68 -7.89 0.69 -52.89
CA MET A 68 -7.09 0.52 -51.68
C MET A 68 -6.83 1.83 -50.93
N SER A 69 -6.96 2.99 -51.59
CA SER A 69 -6.62 4.30 -51.02
C SER A 69 -7.66 4.87 -50.05
N GLU A 70 -8.96 4.58 -50.22
CA GLU A 70 -10.02 5.06 -49.32
C GLU A 70 -10.07 4.29 -48.00
N VAL A 71 -9.60 3.03 -47.96
CA VAL A 71 -9.60 2.21 -46.74
C VAL A 71 -8.49 2.62 -45.75
N ILE A 72 -7.39 3.19 -46.25
CA ILE A 72 -6.21 3.52 -45.44
C ILE A 72 -6.39 4.86 -44.71
N ILE A 73 -7.00 5.87 -45.36
CA ILE A 73 -7.20 7.20 -44.77
C ILE A 73 -8.25 7.18 -43.64
N ASN A 74 -9.20 6.24 -43.68
CA ASN A 74 -10.24 6.09 -42.66
C ASN A 74 -9.85 5.20 -41.46
N ARG A 75 -8.64 4.60 -41.46
CA ARG A 75 -8.20 3.62 -40.43
C ARG A 75 -7.31 4.21 -39.34
N SER A 76 -6.42 5.16 -39.67
CA SER A 76 -5.57 5.81 -38.68
C SER A 76 -6.35 6.72 -37.69
N SER A 77 -7.59 7.11 -38.05
CA SER A 77 -8.54 7.78 -37.15
C SER A 77 -9.23 6.81 -36.14
N VAL A 78 -9.25 5.50 -36.42
CA VAL A 78 -9.94 4.48 -35.61
C VAL A 78 -8.99 3.78 -34.61
N LEU A 79 -7.70 3.72 -34.95
CA LEU A 79 -6.63 3.14 -34.13
C LEU A 79 -6.17 4.12 -33.05
N GLN A 80 -6.94 4.21 -31.97
CA GLN A 80 -6.46 4.73 -30.69
C GLN A 80 -5.89 3.56 -29.89
N PRO A 81 -4.63 3.62 -29.41
CA PRO A 81 -3.69 4.76 -29.39
C PRO A 81 -2.84 4.90 -30.66
N LYS A 82 -2.76 6.12 -31.23
CA LYS A 82 -2.12 6.43 -32.53
C LYS A 82 -0.68 5.93 -32.67
N TYR A 83 0.16 6.08 -31.65
CA TYR A 83 1.59 5.74 -31.76
C TYR A 83 1.94 4.33 -31.27
N ALA A 84 0.94 3.51 -30.95
CA ALA A 84 1.19 2.17 -30.41
C ALA A 84 1.94 1.26 -31.41
N PRO A 85 2.83 0.38 -30.92
CA PRO A 85 3.53 -0.60 -31.76
C PRO A 85 2.58 -1.75 -32.14
N VAL A 86 1.88 -1.54 -33.24
CA VAL A 86 0.97 -2.48 -33.91
C VAL A 86 1.58 -2.83 -35.26
N SER A 87 1.51 -4.08 -35.72
CA SER A 87 1.82 -4.45 -37.10
C SER A 87 0.60 -5.11 -37.71
N ASP A 88 -0.01 -4.45 -38.69
CA ASP A 88 -1.15 -5.01 -39.41
C ASP A 88 -0.70 -6.09 -40.38
N LYS A 89 0.49 -5.92 -40.98
CA LYS A 89 1.11 -6.88 -41.89
C LYS A 89 1.39 -8.21 -41.20
N ARG A 90 1.82 -8.17 -39.94
CA ARG A 90 2.19 -9.37 -39.16
C ARG A 90 1.13 -9.77 -38.14
N LYS A 91 0.05 -8.99 -38.00
CA LYS A 91 -0.97 -9.11 -36.96
C LYS A 91 -0.35 -9.16 -35.56
N LEU A 92 0.52 -8.21 -35.24
CA LEU A 92 1.20 -8.10 -33.95
C LEU A 92 0.74 -6.88 -33.16
N LEU A 93 0.62 -6.99 -31.84
CA LEU A 93 0.44 -5.86 -30.93
C LEU A 93 1.42 -6.01 -29.76
N PHE A 94 2.29 -5.02 -29.57
CA PHE A 94 3.19 -4.97 -28.42
C PHE A 94 2.67 -4.01 -27.35
N ILE A 95 2.52 -4.50 -26.12
CA ILE A 95 2.20 -3.64 -24.98
C ILE A 95 3.51 -3.22 -24.30
N HIS A 96 3.89 -1.94 -24.45
CA HIS A 96 5.14 -1.45 -23.88
C HIS A 96 5.01 -1.11 -22.40
N ILE A 97 5.48 -2.04 -21.55
CA ILE A 97 5.74 -1.78 -20.14
C ILE A 97 6.99 -0.88 -19.99
N PRO A 98 6.87 0.30 -19.36
CA PRO A 98 8.00 1.20 -19.17
C PRO A 98 9.17 0.52 -18.48
N LYS A 99 10.38 0.80 -18.98
CA LYS A 99 11.67 0.37 -18.40
C LYS A 99 11.91 -1.15 -18.37
N ALA A 100 11.11 -1.92 -19.09
CA ALA A 100 11.29 -3.36 -19.28
C ALA A 100 12.08 -3.71 -20.56
N GLY A 101 12.68 -2.73 -21.25
CA GLY A 101 13.46 -2.96 -22.47
C GLY A 101 12.67 -2.88 -23.78
N GLY A 102 11.44 -2.36 -23.73
CA GLY A 102 10.54 -2.27 -24.88
C GLY A 102 11.05 -1.41 -26.04
N THR A 103 11.89 -0.40 -25.80
CA THR A 103 12.45 0.45 -26.88
C THR A 103 13.12 -0.37 -27.98
N THR A 104 13.85 -1.44 -27.65
CA THR A 104 14.50 -2.29 -28.68
C THR A 104 13.47 -3.00 -29.56
N ILE A 105 12.33 -3.40 -29.00
CA ILE A 105 11.22 -4.02 -29.72
C ILE A 105 10.50 -2.97 -30.57
N GLU A 106 10.20 -1.80 -29.99
CA GLU A 106 9.57 -0.67 -30.69
C GLU A 106 10.36 -0.27 -31.93
N THR A 107 11.69 -0.18 -31.84
CA THR A 107 12.55 0.22 -32.95
C THR A 107 12.92 -0.92 -33.91
N SER A 108 12.40 -2.14 -33.69
CA SER A 108 12.74 -3.31 -34.51
C SER A 108 11.88 -3.45 -35.75
N PHE A 109 12.39 -4.17 -36.74
CA PHE A 109 11.72 -4.49 -38.01
C PHE A 109 10.31 -5.10 -37.88
N LEU A 110 9.91 -5.56 -36.68
CA LEU A 110 8.57 -6.10 -36.40
C LEU A 110 7.46 -5.08 -36.67
N PHE A 111 7.76 -3.77 -36.56
CA PHE A 111 6.77 -2.69 -36.68
C PHE A 111 7.11 -1.66 -37.78
N ASP A 112 7.87 -2.10 -38.79
CA ASP A 112 8.23 -1.23 -39.93
C ASP A 112 7.02 -0.77 -40.72
N ASP A 113 5.99 -1.61 -40.87
CA ASP A 113 4.76 -1.27 -41.57
C ASP A 113 4.01 -0.13 -40.88
N ARG A 114 3.95 -0.15 -39.54
CA ARG A 114 3.31 0.92 -38.78
C ARG A 114 4.11 2.21 -38.77
N ARG A 115 5.43 2.13 -38.73
CA ARG A 115 6.27 3.33 -38.94
C ARG A 115 6.05 3.91 -40.32
N ALA A 116 6.01 3.09 -41.36
CA ALA A 116 5.76 3.54 -42.72
C ALA A 116 4.39 4.25 -42.82
N GLU A 117 3.34 3.68 -42.22
CA GLU A 117 2.00 4.29 -42.17
C GLU A 117 2.01 5.66 -41.47
N LEU A 118 2.83 5.80 -40.42
CA LEU A 118 2.97 7.05 -39.66
C LEU A 118 4.09 7.95 -40.18
N ASN A 119 4.49 7.81 -41.45
CA ASN A 119 5.53 8.63 -42.09
C ASN A 119 6.86 8.67 -41.30
N GLY A 120 7.25 7.53 -40.72
CA GLY A 120 8.47 7.38 -39.93
C GLY A 120 8.36 7.77 -38.46
N ALA A 121 7.18 8.16 -37.95
CA ALA A 121 7.03 8.59 -36.56
C ALA A 121 7.52 7.54 -35.55
N TYR A 122 8.03 8.01 -34.40
CA TYR A 122 8.39 7.15 -33.28
C TYR A 122 7.17 6.36 -32.80
N LEU A 123 7.33 5.04 -32.68
CA LEU A 123 6.33 4.18 -32.08
C LEU A 123 6.58 4.05 -30.59
N GLY A 124 5.52 4.20 -29.80
CA GLY A 124 5.53 3.79 -28.42
C GLY A 124 4.32 4.27 -27.64
N GLY A 125 4.58 4.79 -26.44
CA GLY A 125 3.55 5.08 -25.46
C GLY A 125 3.26 3.88 -24.56
N HIS A 126 2.73 4.18 -23.37
CA HIS A 126 2.56 3.22 -22.28
C HIS A 126 1.09 2.95 -22.03
N ASN A 127 0.45 2.35 -23.05
CA ASN A 127 -0.97 2.07 -23.02
C ASN A 127 -1.22 0.70 -22.40
N LYS A 128 -2.24 0.61 -21.54
CA LYS A 128 -2.70 -0.66 -20.97
C LYS A 128 -3.43 -1.47 -22.04
N ILE A 129 -3.40 -2.79 -21.93
CA ILE A 129 -4.08 -3.70 -22.86
C ILE A 129 -5.57 -3.39 -23.03
N ILE A 130 -6.23 -2.92 -21.97
CA ILE A 130 -7.64 -2.51 -22.00
C ILE A 130 -7.95 -1.39 -23.01
N ALA A 131 -6.95 -0.61 -23.43
CA ALA A 131 -7.13 0.41 -24.48
C ALA A 131 -7.27 -0.21 -25.89
N PHE A 132 -6.93 -1.49 -26.02
CA PHE A 132 -6.98 -2.27 -27.26
C PHE A 132 -8.06 -3.36 -27.21
N ASP A 133 -9.02 -3.26 -26.29
CA ASP A 133 -10.18 -4.15 -26.20
C ASP A 133 -11.22 -3.78 -27.27
N LYS A 134 -10.81 -3.96 -28.54
CA LYS A 134 -11.64 -3.77 -29.72
C LYS A 134 -11.63 -5.06 -30.53
N GLU A 135 -12.76 -5.39 -31.16
CA GLU A 135 -12.93 -6.60 -31.97
C GLU A 135 -11.80 -6.80 -32.98
N PHE A 136 -11.38 -5.70 -33.60
CA PHE A 136 -10.27 -5.64 -34.54
C PHE A 136 -8.98 -6.29 -34.04
N PHE A 137 -8.63 -6.11 -32.75
CA PHE A 137 -7.39 -6.61 -32.18
C PHE A 137 -7.50 -8.05 -31.67
N LYS A 138 -8.68 -8.69 -31.71
CA LYS A 138 -8.82 -10.09 -31.25
C LYS A 138 -7.99 -11.07 -32.10
N SER A 139 -7.83 -10.79 -33.40
CA SER A 139 -7.02 -11.62 -34.30
C SER A 139 -5.52 -11.33 -34.22
N TYR A 140 -5.09 -10.38 -33.39
CA TYR A 140 -3.68 -9.98 -33.29
C TYR A 140 -2.98 -10.84 -32.25
N TYR A 141 -1.75 -11.21 -32.54
CA TYR A 141 -0.84 -11.81 -31.59
C TYR A 141 -0.23 -10.73 -30.70
N LYS A 142 -0.64 -10.74 -29.44
CA LYS A 142 -0.37 -9.73 -28.42
C LYS A 142 0.76 -10.21 -27.52
N PHE A 143 1.76 -9.38 -27.28
CA PHE A 143 2.86 -9.73 -26.39
C PHE A 143 3.40 -8.51 -25.64
N SER A 144 4.14 -8.78 -24.58
CA SER A 144 4.80 -7.74 -23.77
C SER A 144 6.14 -8.26 -23.24
N MET A 145 7.05 -7.35 -22.92
CA MET A 145 8.31 -7.65 -22.25
C MET A 145 8.18 -7.24 -20.78
N ILE A 146 8.37 -8.20 -19.89
CA ILE A 146 8.44 -7.97 -18.44
C ILE A 146 9.89 -7.97 -17.98
N ARG A 147 10.11 -7.35 -16.83
CA ARG A 147 11.42 -7.28 -16.17
C ARG A 147 11.24 -7.41 -14.67
N HIS A 148 12.27 -7.92 -13.99
CA HIS A 148 12.26 -8.04 -12.54
C HIS A 148 11.88 -6.69 -11.89
N PRO A 149 10.88 -6.62 -10.98
CA PRO A 149 10.35 -5.37 -10.44
C PRO A 149 11.42 -4.45 -9.85
N CYS A 150 12.35 -5.02 -9.06
CA CYS A 150 13.51 -4.30 -8.53
C CYS A 150 14.32 -3.56 -9.62
N SER A 151 14.84 -4.30 -10.60
CA SER A 151 15.66 -3.75 -11.69
C SER A 151 14.90 -2.73 -12.54
N ARG A 152 13.58 -2.92 -12.69
CA ARG A 152 12.71 -1.98 -13.38
C ARG A 152 12.59 -0.66 -12.61
N LEU A 153 12.35 -0.72 -11.31
CA LEU A 153 12.21 0.47 -10.46
C LEU A 153 13.51 1.28 -10.38
N ILE A 154 14.68 0.62 -10.25
CA ILE A 154 15.99 1.29 -10.33
C ILE A 154 16.11 2.04 -11.66
N SER A 155 15.72 1.40 -12.76
CA SER A 155 15.77 2.01 -14.08
C SER A 155 14.79 3.19 -14.23
N THR A 156 13.62 3.14 -13.60
CA THR A 156 12.68 4.26 -13.54
C THR A 156 13.26 5.42 -12.74
N TRP A 157 13.78 5.18 -11.53
CA TRP A 157 14.40 6.22 -10.72
C TRP A 157 15.58 6.86 -11.44
N SER A 158 16.48 6.04 -12.02
CA SER A 158 17.65 6.54 -12.74
C SER A 158 17.26 7.39 -13.96
N TYR A 159 16.11 7.10 -14.58
CA TYR A 159 15.55 7.91 -15.66
C TYR A 159 15.06 9.27 -15.15
N TYR A 160 14.42 9.32 -13.98
CA TYR A 160 13.99 10.56 -13.34
C TYR A 160 15.15 11.40 -12.82
N SER A 161 16.10 10.79 -12.10
CA SER A 161 17.23 11.50 -11.48
C SER A 161 18.18 12.14 -12.49
N GLN A 162 18.28 11.57 -13.69
CA GLN A 162 19.04 12.15 -14.80
C GLN A 162 18.24 13.17 -15.64
N GLY A 163 16.98 13.46 -15.29
CA GLY A 163 16.13 14.37 -16.05
C GLY A 163 15.85 13.90 -17.48
N LEU A 164 15.88 12.59 -17.72
CA LEU A 164 15.59 12.03 -19.05
C LEU A 164 14.08 12.07 -19.34
N GLY A 165 13.72 11.99 -20.63
CA GLY A 165 12.34 11.94 -21.08
C GLY A 165 11.89 13.13 -21.92
N ASN A 166 10.58 13.27 -22.10
CA ASN A 166 10.01 14.43 -22.79
C ASN A 166 9.81 15.60 -21.79
N ALA A 167 9.33 16.74 -22.29
CA ALA A 167 9.13 17.93 -21.46
C ALA A 167 8.06 17.72 -20.36
N ALA A 168 7.03 16.92 -20.63
CA ALA A 168 6.00 16.59 -19.66
C ALA A 168 6.55 15.70 -18.55
N ASP A 169 7.37 14.70 -18.88
CA ASP A 169 8.03 13.83 -17.90
C ASP A 169 8.90 14.66 -16.94
N ARG A 170 9.76 15.53 -17.49
CA ARG A 170 10.63 16.41 -16.68
C ARG A 170 9.83 17.35 -15.77
N ARG A 171 8.78 17.97 -16.30
CA ARG A 171 7.91 18.86 -15.52
C ARG A 171 7.21 18.10 -14.40
N TRP A 172 6.69 16.91 -14.70
CA TRP A 172 6.04 16.07 -13.71
C TRP A 172 7.01 15.68 -12.60
N VAL A 173 8.24 15.27 -12.93
CA VAL A 173 9.29 14.96 -11.95
C VAL A 173 9.58 16.14 -11.05
N GLN A 174 9.78 17.34 -11.61
CA GLN A 174 10.02 18.57 -10.84
C GLN A 174 8.88 18.92 -9.86
N GLN A 175 7.65 18.55 -10.19
CA GLN A 175 6.47 18.84 -9.36
C GLN A 175 6.23 17.81 -8.25
N HIS A 176 6.71 16.57 -8.41
CA HIS A 176 6.30 15.45 -7.56
C HIS A 176 7.45 14.72 -6.86
N ILE A 177 8.70 14.98 -7.24
CA ILE A 177 9.87 14.32 -6.66
C ILE A 177 10.84 15.39 -6.17
N ASP A 178 11.13 15.38 -4.87
CA ASP A 178 12.06 16.33 -4.26
C ASP A 178 13.53 16.01 -4.60
N ASN A 179 14.42 16.99 -4.43
CA ASN A 179 15.84 16.87 -4.77
C ASN A 179 16.55 15.75 -4.00
N ARG A 180 16.16 15.48 -2.74
CA ARG A 180 16.76 14.40 -1.95
C ARG A 180 16.38 13.05 -2.55
N SER A 181 15.11 12.84 -2.88
CA SER A 181 14.61 11.67 -3.58
C SER A 181 15.19 11.52 -4.99
N LEU A 182 15.53 12.60 -5.70
CA LEU A 182 16.26 12.53 -6.97
C LEU A 182 17.72 12.11 -6.79
N SER A 183 18.35 12.46 -5.67
CA SER A 183 19.74 12.11 -5.35
C SER A 183 19.91 10.74 -4.66
N SER A 184 18.87 10.22 -4.02
CA SER A 184 18.90 8.98 -3.23
C SER A 184 17.79 8.03 -3.66
N PHE A 185 18.18 6.88 -4.20
CA PHE A 185 17.24 5.82 -4.54
C PHE A 185 16.46 5.31 -3.32
N ASP A 186 17.13 5.21 -2.16
CA ASP A 186 16.46 4.81 -0.93
C ASP A 186 15.34 5.78 -0.57
N SER A 187 15.61 7.08 -0.52
CA SER A 187 14.61 8.10 -0.19
C SER A 187 13.50 8.17 -1.24
N PHE A 188 13.82 7.96 -2.53
CA PHE A 188 12.79 7.81 -3.55
C PHE A 188 11.81 6.68 -3.21
N VAL A 189 12.33 5.51 -2.83
CA VAL A 189 11.47 4.38 -2.47
C VAL A 189 10.76 4.63 -1.15
N THR A 190 11.47 5.03 -0.09
CA THR A 190 10.96 5.07 1.29
C THR A 190 10.14 6.32 1.62
N GLU A 191 10.41 7.45 0.97
CA GLU A 191 9.80 8.75 1.28
C GLU A 191 8.94 9.31 0.14
N THR A 192 9.22 8.99 -1.14
CA THR A 192 8.36 9.45 -2.25
C THR A 192 7.17 8.51 -2.48
N LEU A 193 7.41 7.19 -2.58
CA LEU A 193 6.34 6.24 -2.91
C LEU A 193 5.35 6.05 -1.75
N TYR A 194 4.08 5.83 -2.04
CA TYR A 194 3.10 5.41 -1.03
C TYR A 194 3.23 3.90 -0.75
N PRO A 195 3.11 3.42 0.51
CA PRO A 195 2.84 4.17 1.75
C PRO A 195 4.09 4.84 2.35
N GLY A 196 3.95 5.90 3.16
CA GLY A 196 5.07 6.67 3.74
C GLY A 196 5.54 7.87 2.90
N GLY A 197 5.14 7.90 1.63
CA GLY A 197 5.17 9.06 0.74
C GLY A 197 3.79 9.30 0.12
N THR A 198 3.68 10.30 -0.76
CA THR A 198 2.40 10.68 -1.39
C THR A 198 2.17 10.04 -2.76
N LEU A 199 3.22 9.53 -3.41
CA LEU A 199 3.15 9.06 -4.79
C LEU A 199 2.71 7.59 -4.86
N LYS A 200 1.43 7.37 -5.15
CA LYS A 200 0.94 6.03 -5.50
C LYS A 200 1.51 5.61 -6.86
N VAL A 201 2.10 4.41 -6.93
CA VAL A 201 2.69 3.88 -8.17
C VAL A 201 1.69 3.75 -9.32
N THR A 202 0.40 3.61 -8.99
CA THR A 202 -0.70 3.58 -9.96
C THR A 202 -1.06 4.93 -10.55
N ASN A 203 -0.58 6.04 -9.98
CA ASN A 203 -0.86 7.39 -10.46
C ASN A 203 0.15 7.86 -11.51
N GLN A 204 1.27 7.15 -11.69
CA GLN A 204 2.29 7.54 -12.65
C GLN A 204 2.69 6.40 -13.57
N VAL A 205 2.73 6.69 -14.87
CA VAL A 205 2.84 5.69 -15.93
C VAL A 205 4.11 4.84 -15.85
N HIS A 206 5.27 5.44 -15.55
CA HIS A 206 6.54 4.71 -15.42
C HIS A 206 6.66 3.87 -14.14
N LEU A 207 5.74 4.05 -13.18
CA LEU A 207 5.72 3.34 -11.90
C LEU A 207 4.60 2.30 -11.82
N GLN A 208 3.61 2.33 -12.72
CA GLN A 208 2.50 1.37 -12.71
C GLN A 208 3.01 -0.08 -12.63
N PRO A 209 2.45 -0.93 -11.75
CA PRO A 209 2.71 -2.36 -11.77
C PRO A 209 2.54 -2.95 -13.17
N GLN A 210 3.42 -3.88 -13.53
CA GLN A 210 3.44 -4.52 -14.84
C GLN A 210 2.15 -5.26 -15.12
N VAL A 211 1.60 -5.97 -14.11
CA VAL A 211 0.31 -6.67 -14.23
C VAL A 211 -0.83 -5.72 -14.62
N ASN A 212 -0.84 -4.48 -14.12
CA ASN A 212 -1.88 -3.50 -14.42
C ASN A 212 -1.89 -3.05 -15.89
N MET A 213 -0.84 -3.37 -16.66
CA MET A 213 -0.75 -3.04 -18.08
C MET A 213 -1.17 -4.18 -18.99
N ILE A 214 -1.18 -5.43 -18.51
CA ILE A 214 -1.28 -6.64 -19.34
C ILE A 214 -2.42 -7.59 -18.93
N PHE A 215 -3.14 -7.28 -17.85
CA PHE A 215 -4.38 -7.94 -17.45
C PHE A 215 -5.60 -7.05 -17.73
N ASP A 216 -6.75 -7.68 -17.98
CA ASP A 216 -8.04 -6.99 -18.12
C ASP A 216 -8.63 -6.60 -16.75
N LYS A 217 -9.85 -6.03 -16.76
CA LYS A 217 -10.53 -5.60 -15.53
C LYS A 217 -11.04 -6.77 -14.67
N GLN A 218 -11.16 -7.95 -15.25
CA GLN A 218 -11.62 -9.17 -14.61
C GLN A 218 -10.46 -9.99 -14.05
N GLY A 219 -9.22 -9.58 -14.31
CA GLY A 219 -8.02 -10.30 -13.88
C GLY A 219 -7.60 -11.41 -14.83
N ASN A 220 -8.09 -11.41 -16.08
CA ASN A 220 -7.61 -12.34 -17.10
C ASN A 220 -6.36 -11.78 -17.78
N PHE A 221 -5.41 -12.67 -18.07
CA PHE A 221 -4.26 -12.32 -18.88
C PHE A 221 -4.70 -12.05 -20.32
N ALA A 222 -4.54 -10.80 -20.77
CA ALA A 222 -5.14 -10.32 -22.02
C ALA A 222 -4.15 -10.30 -23.21
N LEU A 223 -3.03 -11.02 -23.10
CA LEU A 223 -2.04 -11.18 -24.17
C LEU A 223 -1.89 -12.67 -24.55
N ASN A 224 -1.15 -12.93 -25.62
CA ASN A 224 -0.80 -14.28 -26.05
C ASN A 224 0.52 -14.77 -25.42
N GLN A 225 1.46 -13.88 -25.12
CA GLN A 225 2.79 -14.26 -24.62
C GLN A 225 3.48 -13.15 -23.79
N LEU A 226 4.26 -13.58 -22.79
CA LEU A 226 5.24 -12.75 -22.08
C LEU A 226 6.66 -13.04 -22.57
N LEU A 227 7.44 -11.99 -22.76
CA LEU A 227 8.88 -12.03 -22.95
C LEU A 227 9.56 -11.61 -21.64
N ILE A 228 10.72 -12.19 -21.34
CA ILE A 228 11.43 -11.98 -20.08
C ILE A 228 12.74 -11.28 -20.38
N PHE A 229 12.92 -10.08 -19.82
CA PHE A 229 14.10 -9.26 -20.06
C PHE A 229 15.38 -9.98 -19.65
N GLU A 230 15.35 -10.69 -18.52
CA GLU A 230 16.46 -11.47 -17.99
C GLU A 230 16.80 -12.71 -18.84
N ASN A 231 15.85 -13.20 -19.66
CA ASN A 231 16.06 -14.31 -20.58
C ASN A 231 15.81 -13.89 -22.04
N TRP A 232 16.59 -12.89 -22.47
CA TRP A 232 16.40 -12.20 -23.75
C TRP A 232 16.35 -13.17 -24.95
N ASN A 233 17.39 -13.99 -25.14
CA ASN A 233 17.50 -14.83 -26.33
C ASN A 233 16.37 -15.86 -26.41
N GLU A 234 16.09 -16.57 -25.32
CA GLU A 234 15.06 -17.60 -25.29
C GLU A 234 13.66 -16.99 -25.47
N SER A 235 13.41 -15.80 -24.92
CA SER A 235 12.15 -15.07 -25.13
C SER A 235 11.91 -14.79 -26.61
N PHE A 236 12.94 -14.33 -27.33
CA PHE A 236 12.84 -14.07 -28.76
C PHE A 236 12.79 -15.34 -29.60
N ASP A 237 13.45 -16.43 -29.19
CA ASP A 237 13.30 -17.72 -29.85
C ASP A 237 11.86 -18.24 -29.73
N ALA A 238 11.25 -18.12 -28.54
CA ALA A 238 9.85 -18.49 -28.33
C ALA A 238 8.88 -17.62 -29.15
N LEU A 239 9.11 -16.30 -29.21
CA LEU A 239 8.30 -15.39 -30.03
C LEU A 239 8.43 -15.72 -31.52
N GLY A 240 9.65 -15.95 -32.00
CA GLY A 240 9.93 -16.27 -33.40
C GLY A 240 9.24 -17.57 -33.84
N LYS A 241 9.23 -18.60 -32.98
CA LYS A 241 8.50 -19.86 -33.23
C LYS A 241 6.99 -19.64 -33.39
N ARG A 242 6.38 -18.84 -32.51
CA ARG A 242 4.92 -18.62 -32.52
C ARG A 242 4.44 -17.66 -33.60
N THR A 243 5.30 -16.74 -34.03
CA THR A 243 4.99 -15.74 -35.07
C THR A 243 5.55 -16.11 -36.44
N SER A 244 6.35 -17.17 -36.53
CA SER A 244 7.09 -17.58 -37.74
C SER A 244 7.99 -16.47 -38.30
N VAL A 245 8.58 -15.65 -37.42
CA VAL A 245 9.47 -14.54 -37.78
C VAL A 245 10.88 -14.80 -37.28
N ASP A 246 11.89 -14.56 -38.12
CA ASP A 246 13.30 -14.64 -37.71
C ASP A 246 13.68 -13.50 -36.75
N MET A 247 13.99 -13.86 -35.52
CA MET A 247 14.33 -12.93 -34.45
C MET A 247 15.84 -12.68 -34.30
N SER A 248 16.67 -13.26 -35.16
CA SER A 248 18.14 -13.11 -35.11
C SER A 248 18.61 -11.64 -35.10
N PRO A 249 18.04 -10.71 -35.91
CA PRO A 249 18.43 -9.30 -35.86
C PRO A 249 18.17 -8.64 -34.51
N LEU A 250 17.05 -9.00 -33.86
CA LEU A 250 16.66 -8.50 -32.54
C LEU A 250 17.61 -9.00 -31.45
N LYS A 251 17.98 -10.29 -31.49
CA LYS A 251 18.95 -10.90 -30.55
C LYS A 251 20.32 -10.23 -30.64
N ALA A 252 20.82 -9.97 -31.86
CA ALA A 252 22.13 -9.32 -32.07
C ALA A 252 22.17 -7.86 -31.59
N SER A 253 21.03 -7.16 -31.62
CA SER A 253 20.93 -5.75 -31.24
C SER A 253 21.07 -5.50 -29.72
N HIS A 254 20.85 -6.52 -28.90
CA HIS A 254 20.77 -6.38 -27.45
C HIS A 254 22.15 -6.48 -26.79
N LYS A 255 22.59 -5.43 -26.07
CA LYS A 255 23.76 -5.51 -25.15
C LYS A 255 23.07 -5.57 -23.80
N LEU A 256 23.28 -6.64 -23.05
CA LEU A 256 22.99 -6.68 -21.62
C LEU A 256 23.91 -5.65 -20.95
N SER A 257 23.56 -4.38 -21.05
CA SER A 257 24.24 -3.30 -20.34
C SER A 257 23.16 -2.56 -19.56
N SER A 258 22.55 -3.24 -18.59
CA SER A 258 22.00 -2.48 -17.46
C SER A 258 23.20 -1.84 -16.78
N LYS A 259 23.44 -0.55 -17.04
CA LYS A 259 24.49 0.24 -16.38
C LYS A 259 24.20 0.52 -14.90
N HIS A 260 23.13 -0.08 -14.36
CA HIS A 260 22.69 0.13 -13.00
C HIS A 260 23.27 -0.96 -12.11
N ALA A 261 23.63 -0.59 -10.89
CA ALA A 261 24.13 -1.50 -9.89
C ALA A 261 23.10 -2.59 -9.56
N ASP A 262 23.58 -3.74 -9.12
CA ASP A 262 22.76 -4.92 -8.83
C ASP A 262 21.72 -4.61 -7.73
N CYS A 263 20.56 -5.28 -7.79
CA CYS A 263 19.48 -5.09 -6.85
C CYS A 263 19.94 -5.17 -5.38
N GLN A 264 20.79 -6.14 -5.06
CA GLN A 264 21.31 -6.35 -3.70
C GLN A 264 22.18 -5.18 -3.22
N SER A 265 22.87 -4.50 -4.15
CA SER A 265 23.78 -3.40 -3.83
C SER A 265 23.08 -2.04 -3.73
N VAL A 266 21.90 -1.89 -4.32
CA VAL A 266 21.18 -0.61 -4.40
C VAL A 266 20.12 -0.48 -3.32
N TYR A 267 19.46 -1.57 -2.94
CA TYR A 267 18.38 -1.53 -1.98
C TYR A 267 18.90 -1.68 -0.55
N THR A 268 18.46 -0.78 0.33
CA THR A 268 18.44 -1.10 1.77
C THR A 268 17.34 -2.11 2.05
N PHE A 269 17.40 -2.74 3.22
CA PHE A 269 16.35 -3.65 3.68
C PHE A 269 14.96 -2.99 3.66
N LYS A 270 14.84 -1.76 4.17
CA LYS A 270 13.57 -1.01 4.22
C LYS A 270 13.03 -0.68 2.83
N ALA A 271 13.89 -0.21 1.94
CA ALA A 271 13.51 0.07 0.56
C ALA A 271 13.10 -1.22 -0.18
N TRP A 272 13.79 -2.34 0.07
CA TRP A 272 13.45 -3.62 -0.55
C TRP A 272 12.07 -4.10 -0.12
N GLN A 273 11.82 -4.12 1.19
CA GLN A 273 10.54 -4.59 1.74
C GLN A 273 9.37 -3.75 1.20
N LYS A 274 9.50 -2.42 1.23
CA LYS A 274 8.49 -1.52 0.66
C LYS A 274 8.28 -1.75 -0.84
N MET A 275 9.36 -1.93 -1.61
CA MET A 275 9.25 -2.22 -3.04
C MET A 275 8.58 -3.58 -3.30
N ALA A 276 8.93 -4.60 -2.53
CA ALA A 276 8.32 -5.92 -2.61
C ALA A 276 6.81 -5.86 -2.32
N ASP A 277 6.39 -5.08 -1.32
CA ASP A 277 4.98 -4.90 -0.97
C ASP A 277 4.22 -4.11 -2.05
N VAL A 278 4.77 -2.97 -2.49
CA VAL A 278 4.14 -2.10 -3.50
C VAL A 278 3.98 -2.83 -4.84
N TYR A 279 4.89 -3.74 -5.18
CA TYR A 279 4.85 -4.54 -6.41
C TYR A 279 4.53 -6.02 -6.15
N ALA A 280 3.86 -6.36 -5.03
CA ALA A 280 3.63 -7.76 -4.63
C ALA A 280 2.91 -8.59 -5.71
N MET A 281 1.95 -7.99 -6.41
CA MET A 281 1.27 -8.64 -7.53
C MET A 281 2.21 -8.93 -8.71
N ASP A 282 3.17 -8.03 -9.02
CA ASP A 282 4.16 -8.29 -10.08
C ASP A 282 5.04 -9.48 -9.70
N PHE A 283 5.55 -9.54 -8.47
CA PHE A 283 6.35 -10.68 -8.00
C PHE A 283 5.57 -11.99 -8.08
N CYS A 284 4.36 -12.01 -7.49
CA CYS A 284 3.57 -13.23 -7.40
C CYS A 284 3.11 -13.73 -8.77
N VAL A 285 2.49 -12.87 -9.57
CA VAL A 285 1.85 -13.26 -10.84
C VAL A 285 2.89 -13.54 -11.92
N LEU A 286 3.92 -12.69 -12.03
CA LEU A 286 4.93 -12.85 -13.06
C LEU A 286 5.99 -13.88 -12.70
N GLY A 287 6.01 -14.37 -11.46
CA GLY A 287 6.88 -15.46 -11.04
C GLY A 287 8.32 -15.07 -10.76
N TYR A 288 8.54 -13.82 -10.34
CA TYR A 288 9.82 -13.39 -9.77
C TYR A 288 9.86 -13.68 -8.27
N SER A 289 11.06 -13.98 -7.74
CA SER A 289 11.23 -14.12 -6.28
C SER A 289 11.21 -12.75 -5.59
N SER A 290 10.44 -12.62 -4.50
CA SER A 290 10.48 -11.45 -3.61
C SER A 290 11.60 -11.55 -2.57
N ASN A 291 12.33 -12.67 -2.52
CA ASN A 291 13.51 -12.83 -1.69
C ASN A 291 14.73 -12.19 -2.38
N ILE A 292 15.34 -11.21 -1.72
CA ILE A 292 16.50 -10.47 -2.25
C ILE A 292 17.71 -11.38 -2.55
N ASN A 293 17.79 -12.54 -1.90
CA ASN A 293 18.85 -13.53 -2.11
C ASN A 293 18.60 -14.47 -3.29
N GLU A 294 17.39 -14.46 -3.85
CA GLU A 294 16.95 -15.35 -4.94
C GLU A 294 16.55 -14.57 -6.20
N ILE A 295 17.08 -13.37 -6.39
CA ILE A 295 16.76 -12.49 -7.53
C ILE A 295 17.09 -13.13 -8.89
N LYS A 296 18.00 -14.11 -8.90
CA LYS A 296 18.34 -14.88 -10.10
C LYS A 296 17.23 -15.85 -10.53
N THR A 297 16.23 -16.09 -9.67
CA THR A 297 15.05 -16.89 -10.00
C THR A 297 14.15 -16.09 -10.93
N ILE A 298 14.14 -16.46 -12.20
CA ILE A 298 13.40 -15.81 -13.27
C ILE A 298 12.26 -16.70 -13.77
N PRO A 299 11.18 -16.11 -14.32
CA PRO A 299 10.07 -16.89 -14.83
C PRO A 299 10.42 -17.74 -16.05
N SER A 300 9.54 -18.68 -16.38
CA SER A 300 9.62 -19.45 -17.64
C SER A 300 9.13 -18.60 -18.82
N VAL A 301 9.77 -18.73 -19.99
CA VAL A 301 9.33 -18.04 -21.22
C VAL A 301 8.06 -18.65 -21.84
N ASN A 302 7.58 -19.79 -21.34
CA ASN A 302 6.47 -20.56 -21.91
C ASN A 302 5.18 -20.52 -21.06
N LEU A 303 4.98 -19.50 -20.24
CA LEU A 303 3.74 -19.34 -19.46
C LEU A 303 2.53 -19.16 -20.39
N THR A 304 1.46 -19.90 -20.15
CA THR A 304 0.22 -19.81 -20.94
C THR A 304 -0.74 -18.75 -20.40
N PRO A 305 -1.65 -18.21 -21.22
CA PRO A 305 -2.67 -17.28 -20.76
C PRO A 305 -3.57 -17.82 -19.65
N GLU A 306 -3.95 -19.09 -19.73
CA GLU A 306 -4.80 -19.75 -18.73
C GLU A 306 -4.05 -19.86 -17.40
N TYR A 307 -2.77 -20.24 -17.46
CA TYR A 307 -1.93 -20.32 -16.27
C TYR A 307 -1.75 -18.96 -15.61
N LEU A 308 -1.47 -17.90 -16.38
CA LEU A 308 -1.30 -16.55 -15.86
C LEU A 308 -2.60 -15.97 -15.28
N THR A 309 -3.74 -16.29 -15.90
CA THR A 309 -5.08 -15.91 -15.40
C THR A 309 -5.37 -16.58 -14.06
N GLN A 310 -5.18 -17.90 -13.97
CA GLN A 310 -5.35 -18.63 -12.71
C GLN A 310 -4.39 -18.11 -11.64
N ARG A 311 -3.12 -17.92 -12.00
CA ARG A 311 -2.10 -17.41 -11.08
C ARG A 311 -2.42 -16.00 -10.60
N TYR A 312 -3.02 -15.15 -11.43
CA TYR A 312 -3.51 -13.84 -11.00
C TYR A 312 -4.59 -13.98 -9.92
N ALA A 313 -5.59 -14.83 -10.15
CA ALA A 313 -6.64 -15.10 -9.17
C ALA A 313 -6.05 -15.65 -7.86
N ASP A 314 -5.16 -16.63 -7.96
CA ASP A 314 -4.48 -17.23 -6.80
C ASP A 314 -3.63 -16.20 -6.04
N CYS A 315 -2.92 -15.32 -6.75
CA CYS A 315 -2.10 -14.28 -6.14
C CYS A 315 -2.95 -13.19 -5.51
N ALA A 316 -4.02 -12.75 -6.16
CA ALA A 316 -4.97 -11.80 -5.59
C ALA A 316 -5.60 -12.38 -4.32
N ASP A 317 -6.05 -13.64 -4.37
CA ASP A 317 -6.58 -14.34 -3.21
C ASP A 317 -5.51 -14.55 -2.13
N LYS A 318 -4.28 -14.97 -2.47
CA LYS A 318 -3.16 -15.13 -1.53
C LYS A 318 -2.67 -13.82 -0.95
N LEU A 319 -2.77 -12.68 -1.63
CA LEU A 319 -2.37 -11.40 -1.05
C LEU A 319 -3.49 -10.81 -0.20
N THR A 320 -4.75 -11.08 -0.55
CA THR A 320 -5.92 -10.75 0.27
C THR A 320 -5.99 -11.62 1.53
N LYS A 321 -5.79 -12.94 1.39
CA LYS A 321 -5.71 -13.93 2.47
C LYS A 321 -4.36 -13.98 3.14
N GLY A 322 -3.26 -13.59 2.49
CA GLY A 322 -1.93 -13.46 3.08
C GLY A 322 -1.83 -12.22 3.95
N ALA A 323 -2.52 -11.14 3.58
CA ALA A 323 -2.87 -10.08 4.52
C ALA A 323 -3.79 -10.57 5.67
N ALA A 324 -4.49 -11.70 5.50
CA ALA A 324 -5.28 -12.37 6.55
C ALA A 324 -4.56 -13.51 7.29
N ASN A 325 -3.44 -14.05 6.76
CA ASN A 325 -2.71 -15.23 7.25
C ASN A 325 -1.29 -14.88 7.74
N SER A 326 -0.68 -13.76 7.32
CA SER A 326 0.50 -13.19 8.00
C SER A 326 0.13 -12.68 9.41
N VAL A 327 -1.16 -12.41 9.62
CA VAL A 327 -1.83 -12.24 10.93
C VAL A 327 -1.79 -13.52 11.79
N LEU A 328 -1.48 -14.69 11.19
CA LEU A 328 -1.48 -16.02 11.85
C LEU A 328 -0.09 -16.66 11.96
N SER A 329 0.91 -16.22 11.19
CA SER A 329 2.17 -16.95 11.01
C SER A 329 3.39 -16.48 11.79
N HIS A 330 3.28 -15.41 12.58
CA HIS A 330 4.37 -14.97 13.46
C HIS A 330 4.28 -15.54 14.89
N LYS A 331 3.32 -16.43 15.17
CA LYS A 331 3.36 -17.31 16.36
C LYS A 331 4.03 -18.66 16.02
N LYS A 332 5.37 -18.69 15.94
CA LYS A 332 6.27 -19.80 16.36
C LYS A 332 7.57 -19.84 15.54
N LYS A 333 8.67 -19.46 16.20
CA LYS A 333 9.83 -20.33 16.42
C LYS A 333 10.78 -19.64 17.39
N ASP A 334 10.97 -20.26 18.56
CA ASP A 334 12.22 -20.18 19.30
C ASP A 334 12.77 -21.59 19.49
N GLU A 335 14.08 -21.66 19.25
CA GLU A 335 15.10 -22.58 19.75
C GLU A 335 14.63 -23.96 20.25
N THR A 336 14.62 -24.93 19.34
CA THR A 336 15.37 -26.18 19.52
C THR A 336 15.57 -26.80 18.15
N GLY A 337 16.84 -27.02 17.78
CA GLY A 337 17.18 -27.61 16.48
C GLY A 337 16.60 -29.01 16.33
N LYS A 338 15.53 -29.14 15.54
CA LYS A 338 15.21 -30.26 14.62
C LYS A 338 13.89 -29.95 13.90
N GLY A 339 13.91 -30.01 12.58
CA GLY A 339 12.78 -29.58 11.74
C GLY A 339 11.63 -30.56 11.72
N VAL A 340 10.39 -30.03 11.75
CA VAL A 340 9.15 -30.65 11.23
C VAL A 340 8.17 -29.55 10.78
N SER A 341 7.34 -29.91 9.79
CA SER A 341 6.35 -29.23 8.95
C SER A 341 5.40 -28.18 9.56
N ASP A 342 5.14 -27.13 8.77
CA ASP A 342 4.12 -26.09 9.03
C ASP A 342 2.71 -26.52 8.61
N SER A 343 1.78 -26.48 9.56
CA SER A 343 0.34 -26.34 9.32
C SER A 343 -0.16 -25.14 10.13
N MET A 344 -0.86 -24.21 9.48
CA MET A 344 -1.23 -22.89 10.03
C MET A 344 -2.66 -22.88 10.59
N THR A 345 -2.84 -22.36 11.82
CA THR A 345 -4.12 -22.25 12.54
C THR A 345 -4.76 -20.83 12.49
N SER A 346 -6.10 -20.77 12.50
CA SER A 346 -7.04 -19.61 12.47
C SER A 346 -6.80 -18.47 13.50
N PRO A 347 -7.32 -17.22 13.30
CA PRO A 347 -7.13 -16.10 14.24
C PRO A 347 -7.83 -16.30 15.58
N ASP A 348 -7.11 -15.97 16.65
CA ASP A 348 -7.61 -16.00 18.02
C ASP A 348 -8.28 -14.66 18.38
N TYR A 349 -9.59 -14.57 18.12
CA TYR A 349 -10.40 -13.42 18.54
C TYR A 349 -10.65 -13.38 20.05
N CYS A 350 -10.18 -14.36 20.81
CA CYS A 350 -10.45 -14.46 22.24
C CYS A 350 -9.47 -13.64 23.07
N THR A 351 -8.48 -12.98 22.46
CA THR A 351 -7.52 -12.12 23.18
C THR A 351 -8.02 -10.67 23.27
N ILE A 352 -8.04 -10.13 24.49
CA ILE A 352 -8.25 -8.69 24.75
C ILE A 352 -6.91 -8.09 25.20
N HIS A 353 -6.48 -7.04 24.53
CA HIS A 353 -5.22 -6.37 24.83
C HIS A 353 -5.44 -5.13 25.69
N THR A 354 -4.46 -4.80 26.51
CA THR A 354 -4.25 -3.45 27.01
C THR A 354 -2.78 -3.08 26.79
N TYR A 355 -2.40 -1.83 27.03
CA TYR A 355 -1.02 -1.39 26.92
C TYR A 355 -0.62 -0.67 28.20
N PHE A 356 0.56 -1.00 28.72
CA PHE A 356 1.09 -0.37 29.92
C PHE A 356 2.60 -0.19 29.79
N GLU A 357 3.05 1.05 30.01
CA GLU A 357 4.46 1.39 30.15
C GLU A 357 4.61 2.24 31.42
N PRO A 358 5.43 1.83 32.40
CA PRO A 358 5.60 2.58 33.64
C PRO A 358 6.22 3.95 33.36
N GLN A 359 5.66 5.00 33.95
CA GLN A 359 6.23 6.34 33.80
C GLN A 359 7.56 6.44 34.57
N PRO A 360 8.62 7.04 34.00
CA PRO A 360 9.96 7.06 34.61
C PRO A 360 10.02 7.67 36.01
N ASN A 361 9.12 8.61 36.31
CA ASN A 361 9.09 9.38 37.55
C ASN A 361 7.84 9.14 38.40
N ALA A 362 7.08 8.06 38.13
CA ALA A 362 5.94 7.71 38.97
C ALA A 362 6.40 7.27 40.36
N SER A 363 5.64 7.67 41.39
CA SER A 363 5.92 7.21 42.75
C SER A 363 5.66 5.70 42.87
N PRO A 364 6.31 5.00 43.83
CA PRO A 364 6.05 3.58 44.06
C PRO A 364 4.57 3.26 44.31
N SER A 365 3.84 4.16 44.99
CA SER A 365 2.41 3.99 45.24
C SER A 365 1.57 4.15 43.98
N THR A 366 1.93 5.07 43.07
CA THR A 366 1.26 5.23 41.77
C THR A 366 1.43 3.97 40.93
N VAL A 367 2.67 3.48 40.78
CA VAL A 367 2.96 2.25 40.01
C VAL A 367 2.22 1.05 40.59
N GLU A 368 2.16 0.93 41.91
CA GLU A 368 1.44 -0.15 42.59
C GLU A 368 -0.08 -0.07 42.36
N ASN A 369 -0.67 1.13 42.36
CA ASN A 369 -2.09 1.31 42.07
C ASN A 369 -2.42 0.97 40.60
N GLU A 370 -1.56 1.34 39.65
CA GLU A 370 -1.72 0.96 38.23
C GLU A 370 -1.64 -0.56 38.04
N LYS A 371 -0.72 -1.24 38.74
CA LYS A 371 -0.66 -2.72 38.73
C LYS A 371 -1.94 -3.36 39.23
N LYS A 372 -2.47 -2.88 40.37
CA LYS A 372 -3.76 -3.35 40.91
C LYS A 372 -4.91 -3.12 39.93
N LEU A 373 -4.86 -2.03 39.18
CA LEU A 373 -5.86 -1.71 38.16
C LEU A 373 -5.81 -2.71 36.99
N ILE A 374 -4.60 -3.02 36.50
CA ILE A 374 -4.36 -4.04 35.47
C ILE A 374 -4.78 -5.43 35.97
N GLU A 375 -4.56 -5.76 37.24
CA GLU A 375 -5.02 -7.01 37.84
C GLU A 375 -6.54 -7.10 37.89
N ALA A 376 -7.23 -6.03 38.29
CA ALA A 376 -8.69 -5.96 38.26
C ALA A 376 -9.24 -6.12 36.82
N TRP A 377 -8.63 -5.43 35.85
CA TRP A 377 -8.93 -5.58 34.42
C TRP A 377 -8.75 -7.03 33.96
N ARG A 378 -7.59 -7.64 34.24
CA ARG A 378 -7.27 -9.01 33.87
C ARG A 378 -8.29 -9.98 34.45
N ALA A 379 -8.61 -9.86 35.74
CA ALA A 379 -9.56 -10.72 36.41
C ALA A 379 -10.97 -10.62 35.79
N ALA A 380 -11.44 -9.41 35.48
CA ALA A 380 -12.76 -9.20 34.90
C ALA A 380 -12.88 -9.77 33.48
N TRP A 381 -11.91 -9.51 32.61
CA TRP A 381 -11.90 -10.06 31.25
C TRP A 381 -11.71 -11.58 31.21
N LEU A 382 -10.83 -12.13 32.07
CA LEU A 382 -10.67 -13.57 32.20
C LEU A 382 -11.96 -14.26 32.67
N ALA A 383 -12.66 -13.65 33.63
CA ALA A 383 -13.95 -14.13 34.11
C ALA A 383 -15.05 -14.11 33.04
N ALA A 384 -14.95 -13.23 32.04
CA ALA A 384 -15.82 -13.17 30.87
C ALA A 384 -15.39 -14.12 29.73
N GLY A 385 -14.35 -14.94 29.93
CA GLY A 385 -13.87 -15.94 28.98
C GLY A 385 -12.86 -15.43 27.96
N TRP A 386 -12.35 -14.21 28.12
CA TRP A 386 -11.28 -13.67 27.28
C TRP A 386 -9.89 -14.10 27.78
N THR A 387 -8.90 -14.00 26.91
CA THR A 387 -7.47 -14.11 27.24
C THR A 387 -6.88 -12.70 27.36
N PRO A 388 -6.65 -12.17 28.57
CA PRO A 388 -6.14 -10.82 28.73
C PRO A 388 -4.63 -10.78 28.49
N ARG A 389 -4.16 -9.88 27.62
CA ARG A 389 -2.74 -9.65 27.34
C ARG A 389 -2.37 -8.19 27.58
N VAL A 390 -1.34 -7.96 28.39
CA VAL A 390 -0.76 -6.62 28.60
C VAL A 390 0.40 -6.46 27.64
N LEU A 391 0.31 -5.47 26.75
CA LEU A 391 1.37 -5.07 25.84
C LEU A 391 2.24 -4.00 26.47
N THR A 392 3.49 -3.93 26.01
CA THR A 392 4.51 -2.96 26.45
C THR A 392 5.20 -2.34 25.23
N GLU A 393 6.13 -1.41 25.45
CA GLU A 393 6.96 -0.89 24.37
C GLU A 393 7.76 -2.00 23.65
N THR A 394 8.05 -3.12 24.33
CA THR A 394 8.71 -4.27 23.71
C THR A 394 7.87 -4.91 22.60
N ASP A 395 6.55 -5.02 22.79
CA ASP A 395 5.66 -5.50 21.73
C ASP A 395 5.61 -4.51 20.56
N ALA A 396 5.62 -3.20 20.84
CA ALA A 396 5.66 -2.19 19.80
C ALA A 396 6.96 -2.24 18.97
N LYS A 397 8.10 -2.61 19.56
CA LYS A 397 9.40 -2.77 18.86
C LYS A 397 9.37 -3.79 17.74
N SER A 398 8.44 -4.75 17.78
CA SER A 398 8.25 -5.72 16.70
C SER A 398 7.59 -5.12 15.46
N HIS A 399 7.02 -3.90 15.54
CA HIS A 399 6.51 -3.20 14.36
C HIS A 399 7.68 -2.75 13.46
N PRO A 400 7.66 -3.02 12.14
CA PRO A 400 8.77 -2.64 11.23
C PRO A 400 9.12 -1.15 11.24
N ASP A 401 8.11 -0.29 11.38
CA ASP A 401 8.27 1.18 11.49
C ASP A 401 8.34 1.71 12.94
N TYR A 402 8.58 0.86 13.95
CA TYR A 402 8.60 1.25 15.37
C TYR A 402 9.42 2.52 15.62
N MET A 403 10.68 2.55 15.16
CA MET A 403 11.59 3.68 15.38
C MET A 403 11.02 4.95 14.74
N SER A 404 10.45 4.85 13.54
CA SER A 404 9.85 5.99 12.84
C SER A 404 8.62 6.53 13.55
N PHE A 405 7.73 5.65 14.04
CA PHE A 405 6.58 6.07 14.83
C PHE A 405 7.00 6.75 16.12
N ARG A 406 7.91 6.11 16.86
CA ARG A 406 8.39 6.63 18.14
C ARG A 406 9.01 8.02 17.99
N GLU A 407 9.86 8.22 16.98
CA GLU A 407 10.46 9.52 16.69
C GLU A 407 9.44 10.59 16.29
N ARG A 408 8.44 10.24 15.48
CA ARG A 408 7.39 11.19 15.07
C ARG A 408 6.46 11.54 16.22
N PHE A 409 6.02 10.57 17.01
CA PHE A 409 5.23 10.80 18.23
C PHE A 409 6.02 11.62 19.27
N TRP A 410 7.32 11.38 19.39
CA TRP A 410 8.20 12.19 20.24
C TRP A 410 8.23 13.67 19.84
N LYS A 411 7.97 14.02 18.57
CA LYS A 411 7.95 15.43 18.12
C LYS A 411 6.61 16.13 18.33
N LEU A 412 5.54 15.40 18.62
CA LEU A 412 4.21 15.99 18.81
C LEU A 412 4.14 16.80 20.13
N PRO A 413 3.53 18.00 20.14
CA PRO A 413 3.42 18.81 21.34
C PRO A 413 2.41 18.19 22.32
N THR A 414 2.71 18.26 23.61
CA THR A 414 1.76 17.85 24.65
C THR A 414 1.98 18.67 25.92
N VAL A 415 0.89 18.83 26.69
CA VAL A 415 0.91 19.40 28.05
C VAL A 415 1.10 18.32 29.12
N ASN A 416 1.03 17.03 28.74
CA ASN A 416 1.23 15.90 29.63
C ASN A 416 2.73 15.57 29.78
N VAL A 417 3.04 14.65 30.69
CA VAL A 417 4.35 13.99 30.73
C VAL A 417 4.63 13.35 29.36
N LYS A 418 5.81 13.63 28.81
CA LYS A 418 6.10 13.31 27.40
C LYS A 418 6.06 11.82 27.12
N GLU A 419 6.61 11.03 28.04
CA GLU A 419 6.66 9.58 27.98
C GLU A 419 5.27 8.95 28.07
N TYR A 420 4.40 9.52 28.92
CA TYR A 420 3.00 9.10 29.00
C TYR A 420 2.26 9.33 27.67
N GLU A 421 2.42 10.50 27.06
CA GLU A 421 1.77 10.79 25.78
C GLU A 421 2.26 9.87 24.66
N VAL A 422 3.57 9.65 24.60
CA VAL A 422 4.17 8.74 23.62
C VAL A 422 3.69 7.31 23.87
N ALA A 423 3.54 6.86 25.12
CA ALA A 423 2.95 5.56 25.44
C ALA A 423 1.50 5.43 24.95
N CYS A 424 0.66 6.46 25.13
CA CYS A 424 -0.71 6.49 24.61
C CYS A 424 -0.77 6.38 23.08
N LEU A 425 0.18 6.97 22.36
CA LEU A 425 0.26 6.81 20.89
C LEU A 425 0.86 5.46 20.48
N MET A 426 1.90 5.00 21.18
CA MET A 426 2.64 3.76 20.87
C MET A 426 1.80 2.50 21.09
N ARG A 427 0.75 2.53 21.92
CA ARG A 427 -0.17 1.38 22.06
C ARG A 427 -0.84 0.98 20.74
N HIS A 428 -1.11 1.94 19.85
CA HIS A 428 -1.66 1.63 18.53
C HIS A 428 -0.65 0.91 17.64
N VAL A 429 0.64 1.26 17.79
CA VAL A 429 1.75 0.57 17.11
C VAL A 429 1.96 -0.83 17.72
N ALA A 430 1.85 -0.98 19.04
CA ALA A 430 1.89 -2.28 19.71
C ALA A 430 0.75 -3.18 19.21
N MET A 431 -0.46 -2.64 19.12
CA MET A 431 -1.60 -3.36 18.55
C MET A 431 -1.37 -3.79 17.10
N ALA A 432 -0.80 -2.92 16.27
CA ALA A 432 -0.40 -3.28 14.92
C ALA A 432 0.63 -4.43 14.91
N ALA A 433 1.66 -4.35 15.77
CA ALA A 433 2.73 -5.33 15.85
C ALA A 433 2.24 -6.74 16.23
N VAL A 434 1.20 -6.84 17.07
CA VAL A 434 0.68 -8.12 17.56
C VAL A 434 -0.45 -8.71 16.73
N GLY A 435 -0.77 -8.11 15.57
CA GLY A 435 -1.76 -8.64 14.64
C GLY A 435 -3.13 -7.94 14.69
N GLY A 436 -3.29 -6.90 15.52
CA GLY A 436 -4.55 -6.19 15.72
C GLY A 436 -5.48 -6.89 16.73
N GLY A 437 -6.80 -6.78 16.50
CA GLY A 437 -7.83 -7.31 17.40
C GLY A 437 -8.37 -6.24 18.35
N TRP A 438 -8.78 -6.66 19.55
CA TRP A 438 -9.34 -5.78 20.57
C TRP A 438 -8.28 -5.21 21.48
N MET A 439 -8.36 -3.91 21.75
CA MET A 439 -7.59 -3.18 22.77
C MET A 439 -8.57 -2.42 23.67
N SER A 440 -8.37 -2.48 24.99
CA SER A 440 -9.03 -1.58 25.92
C SER A 440 -8.02 -0.87 26.83
N ASP A 441 -8.39 0.27 27.37
CA ASP A 441 -7.75 0.81 28.56
C ASP A 441 -7.91 -0.20 29.72
N TYR A 442 -6.93 -0.22 30.62
CA TYR A 442 -6.97 -1.07 31.81
C TYR A 442 -7.95 -0.57 32.87
N ASP A 443 -8.70 0.50 32.61
CA ASP A 443 -9.87 0.95 33.38
C ASP A 443 -11.21 0.62 32.70
N VAL A 444 -11.22 -0.34 31.76
CA VAL A 444 -12.43 -0.84 31.07
C VAL A 444 -12.67 -2.32 31.37
N ILE A 445 -13.84 -2.68 31.90
CA ILE A 445 -14.24 -4.08 32.16
C ILE A 445 -15.43 -4.52 31.30
N PRO A 446 -15.58 -5.82 31.00
CA PRO A 446 -16.74 -6.31 30.28
C PRO A 446 -17.98 -6.28 31.19
N PHE A 447 -19.15 -5.98 30.62
CA PHE A 447 -20.44 -6.15 31.28
C PHE A 447 -21.23 -7.30 30.64
N HIS A 448 -21.56 -7.18 29.36
CA HIS A 448 -22.15 -8.27 28.58
C HIS A 448 -21.32 -8.42 27.30
N PHE A 449 -20.08 -8.88 27.40
CA PHE A 449 -19.14 -8.92 26.26
C PHE A 449 -18.69 -10.36 26.00
N PRO A 450 -19.40 -11.12 25.14
CA PRO A 450 -19.10 -12.54 24.92
C PRO A 450 -17.66 -12.76 24.49
N ALA A 451 -17.02 -13.80 25.05
CA ALA A 451 -15.69 -14.22 24.66
C ALA A 451 -15.58 -14.42 23.15
N CYS A 452 -14.42 -14.10 22.59
CA CYS A 452 -14.12 -14.29 21.17
C CYS A 452 -15.03 -13.51 20.21
N THR A 453 -15.71 -12.46 20.70
CA THR A 453 -16.50 -11.55 19.87
C THR A 453 -15.61 -10.99 18.76
N LYS A 454 -16.00 -11.19 17.50
CA LYS A 454 -15.25 -10.67 16.35
C LYS A 454 -15.29 -9.13 16.37
N PRO A 455 -14.17 -8.45 16.07
CA PRO A 455 -14.16 -7.01 15.82
C PRO A 455 -15.27 -6.61 14.83
N PHE A 456 -15.99 -5.53 15.13
CA PHE A 456 -17.00 -4.99 14.22
C PHE A 456 -16.34 -4.30 13.01
N ASN A 457 -17.17 -3.96 12.01
CA ASN A 457 -16.76 -3.20 10.83
C ASN A 457 -15.61 -3.86 10.03
N ASP A 458 -15.58 -5.18 9.97
CA ASP A 458 -14.65 -5.98 9.15
C ASP A 458 -13.17 -5.60 9.33
N GLY A 459 -12.77 -5.27 10.57
CA GLY A 459 -11.39 -4.92 10.92
C GLY A 459 -11.00 -3.47 10.64
N ILE A 460 -11.90 -2.63 10.13
CA ILE A 460 -11.68 -1.17 10.05
C ILE A 460 -11.47 -0.63 11.46
N TYR A 461 -10.53 0.32 11.63
CA TYR A 461 -10.30 0.95 12.93
C TYR A 461 -11.60 1.53 13.48
N THR A 462 -12.06 0.97 14.60
CA THR A 462 -13.32 1.30 15.23
C THR A 462 -13.09 1.68 16.69
N VAL A 463 -13.53 2.87 17.08
CA VAL A 463 -13.58 3.32 18.47
C VAL A 463 -14.99 3.11 19.03
N TYR A 464 -15.10 2.57 20.24
CA TYR A 464 -16.37 2.11 20.80
C TYR A 464 -16.98 3.03 21.85
N MET A 465 -16.35 4.19 22.05
CA MET A 465 -16.75 5.22 23.00
C MET A 465 -16.57 6.63 22.40
N LEU A 466 -17.42 7.00 21.45
CA LEU A 466 -17.31 8.28 20.74
C LEU A 466 -15.94 8.43 20.06
N TYR A 467 -15.05 9.24 20.65
CA TYR A 467 -13.67 9.46 20.25
C TYR A 467 -12.66 9.07 21.34
N THR A 468 -13.13 8.52 22.47
CA THR A 468 -12.28 8.01 23.54
C THR A 468 -11.81 6.60 23.18
N PRO A 469 -10.50 6.38 22.97
CA PRO A 469 -9.90 5.08 22.65
C PRO A 469 -9.84 4.10 23.84
N SER A 470 -10.84 4.13 24.73
CA SER A 470 -10.93 3.24 25.89
C SER A 470 -11.28 1.81 25.51
N LEU A 471 -11.97 1.62 24.38
CA LEU A 471 -12.10 0.35 23.70
C LEU A 471 -12.01 0.59 22.20
N VAL A 472 -11.11 -0.13 21.55
CA VAL A 472 -10.78 0.00 20.12
C VAL A 472 -10.62 -1.39 19.53
N SER A 473 -11.02 -1.56 18.27
CA SER A 473 -10.64 -2.73 17.50
C SER A 473 -10.24 -2.35 16.09
N ALA A 474 -9.23 -3.01 15.55
CA ALA A 474 -8.83 -2.88 14.15
C ALA A 474 -8.00 -4.10 13.73
N SER A 475 -7.83 -4.30 12.42
CA SER A 475 -6.76 -5.14 11.89
C SER A 475 -5.39 -4.51 12.19
N ALA A 476 -4.32 -5.31 12.11
CA ALA A 476 -2.96 -4.77 12.19
C ALA A 476 -2.73 -3.63 11.17
N THR A 477 -3.18 -3.82 9.93
CA THR A 477 -3.04 -2.84 8.85
C THR A 477 -3.76 -1.53 9.16
N GLU A 478 -4.93 -1.59 9.79
CA GLU A 478 -5.70 -0.41 10.17
C GLU A 478 -5.10 0.29 11.39
N PHE A 479 -4.56 -0.45 12.37
CA PHE A 479 -3.76 0.14 13.44
C PHE A 479 -2.50 0.83 12.90
N THR A 480 -1.78 0.25 11.92
CA THR A 480 -0.65 0.91 11.24
C THR A 480 -1.09 2.15 10.46
N ARG A 481 -2.21 2.07 9.73
CA ARG A 481 -2.75 3.22 8.99
C ARG A 481 -3.10 4.38 9.92
N VAL A 482 -3.82 4.11 11.01
CA VAL A 482 -4.20 5.14 11.98
C VAL A 482 -2.99 5.67 12.75
N SER A 483 -2.01 4.84 13.07
CA SER A 483 -0.75 5.29 13.67
C SER A 483 0.00 6.28 12.76
N ASN A 484 -0.02 6.07 11.44
CA ASN A 484 0.53 7.04 10.47
C ASN A 484 -0.26 8.34 10.47
N LEU A 485 -1.60 8.26 10.46
CA LEU A 485 -2.45 9.46 10.54
C LEU A 485 -2.23 10.25 11.83
N MET A 486 -1.98 9.57 12.95
CA MET A 486 -1.58 10.20 14.22
C MET A 486 -0.20 10.86 14.12
N ALA A 487 0.78 10.18 13.51
CA ALA A 487 2.13 10.68 13.40
C ALA A 487 2.27 11.90 12.47
N ASP A 488 1.46 11.97 11.42
CA ASP A 488 1.52 12.98 10.36
C ASP A 488 0.44 14.07 10.49
N VAL A 489 -0.23 14.14 11.65
CA VAL A 489 -1.32 15.09 11.87
C VAL A 489 -0.83 16.53 11.76
N GLN A 490 -1.52 17.34 10.94
CA GLN A 490 -1.19 18.75 10.71
C GLN A 490 -1.73 19.63 11.85
N TRP A 491 -1.22 19.41 13.07
CA TRP A 491 -1.76 20.01 14.29
C TRP A 491 -1.64 21.53 14.35
N ARG A 492 -0.62 22.12 13.69
CA ARG A 492 -0.39 23.57 13.63
C ARG A 492 -1.51 24.30 12.90
N ASP A 493 -2.04 23.67 11.85
CA ASP A 493 -3.07 24.26 10.99
C ASP A 493 -4.48 24.09 11.59
N GLN A 494 -4.59 23.32 12.67
CA GLN A 494 -5.87 22.92 13.28
C GLN A 494 -5.89 23.11 14.80
N PRO A 495 -5.60 24.33 15.31
CA PRO A 495 -5.52 24.59 16.75
C PRO A 495 -6.82 24.32 17.50
N HIS A 496 -7.97 24.35 16.83
CA HIS A 496 -9.28 24.03 17.43
C HIS A 496 -9.41 22.56 17.86
N TYR A 497 -8.69 21.65 17.21
CA TYR A 497 -8.58 20.26 17.65
C TYR A 497 -7.42 20.07 18.62
N PHE A 498 -6.27 20.68 18.33
CA PHE A 498 -4.99 20.32 18.95
C PHE A 498 -4.47 21.37 19.94
N SER A 499 -5.37 21.95 20.74
CA SER A 499 -4.99 22.83 21.84
C SER A 499 -5.74 22.50 23.13
N PHE A 500 -5.05 22.68 24.26
CA PHE A 500 -5.60 22.57 25.59
C PHE A 500 -5.23 23.84 26.37
N LYS A 501 -6.24 24.61 26.78
CA LYS A 501 -6.07 25.90 27.49
C LYS A 501 -5.09 26.86 26.78
N GLY A 502 -5.13 26.90 25.45
CA GLY A 502 -4.30 27.79 24.63
C GLY A 502 -2.89 27.28 24.33
N VAL A 503 -2.51 26.07 24.78
CA VAL A 503 -1.22 25.43 24.48
C VAL A 503 -1.44 24.24 23.55
N PHE A 504 -0.54 24.02 22.59
CA PHE A 504 -0.65 22.88 21.68
C PHE A 504 -0.56 21.55 22.44
N HIS A 505 -1.51 20.68 22.16
CA HIS A 505 -1.59 19.34 22.75
C HIS A 505 -2.16 18.38 21.71
N VAL A 506 -1.39 17.33 21.40
CA VAL A 506 -1.76 16.27 20.49
C VAL A 506 -1.73 14.95 21.25
N SER A 507 -2.92 14.44 21.53
CA SER A 507 -3.15 13.10 22.08
C SER A 507 -3.84 12.20 21.06
N ASP A 508 -3.75 10.89 21.29
CA ASP A 508 -4.50 9.90 20.51
C ASP A 508 -6.01 10.20 20.50
N MET A 509 -6.59 10.63 21.63
CA MET A 509 -7.97 11.11 21.74
C MET A 509 -8.29 12.25 20.79
N PHE A 510 -7.42 13.26 20.72
CA PHE A 510 -7.66 14.46 19.90
C PHE A 510 -7.57 14.11 18.41
N VAL A 511 -6.60 13.27 18.03
CA VAL A 511 -6.51 12.79 16.66
C VAL A 511 -7.73 11.93 16.31
N ILE A 512 -8.12 10.99 17.16
CA ILE A 512 -9.28 10.12 16.93
C ILE A 512 -10.56 10.93 16.79
N LYS A 513 -10.76 11.98 17.59
CA LYS A 513 -11.91 12.89 17.45
C LYS A 513 -12.00 13.46 16.03
N LYS A 514 -10.90 14.03 15.53
CA LYS A 514 -10.80 14.54 14.16
C LYS A 514 -11.09 13.44 13.13
N LEU A 515 -10.49 12.25 13.30
CA LEU A 515 -10.67 11.15 12.35
C LEU A 515 -12.13 10.62 12.32
N VAL A 516 -12.84 10.65 13.46
CA VAL A 516 -14.28 10.33 13.52
C VAL A 516 -15.10 11.38 12.75
N GLU A 517 -14.85 12.67 12.97
CA GLU A 517 -15.56 13.77 12.30
C GLU A 517 -15.32 13.77 10.78
N GLU A 518 -14.11 13.41 10.35
CA GLU A 518 -13.73 13.24 8.94
C GLU A 518 -14.19 11.90 8.33
N LYS A 519 -14.80 11.01 9.13
CA LYS A 519 -15.22 9.66 8.72
C LYS A 519 -14.06 8.78 8.21
N ALA A 520 -12.83 9.06 8.64
CA ALA A 520 -11.63 8.31 8.31
C ALA A 520 -11.48 7.00 9.12
N ILE A 521 -12.26 6.87 10.20
CA ILE A 521 -12.41 5.68 11.04
C ILE A 521 -13.89 5.47 11.38
N ARG A 522 -14.23 4.33 12.00
CA ARG A 522 -15.60 4.04 12.45
C ARG A 522 -15.76 4.33 13.94
N THR A 523 -16.99 4.64 14.33
CA THR A 523 -17.36 4.78 15.74
C THR A 523 -18.64 3.99 16.00
N MET A 524 -18.69 3.33 17.15
CA MET A 524 -19.86 2.65 17.68
C MET A 524 -19.99 3.00 19.17
N ARG A 525 -21.17 2.86 19.75
CA ARG A 525 -21.39 3.12 21.18
C ARG A 525 -21.74 1.81 21.88
N VAL A 526 -20.71 1.15 22.41
CA VAL A 526 -20.85 -0.10 23.18
C VAL A 526 -20.06 -0.07 24.49
N VAL A 527 -19.49 1.09 24.82
CA VAL A 527 -18.88 1.38 26.12
C VAL A 527 -19.72 2.43 26.83
N MET A 528 -20.06 2.17 28.08
CA MET A 528 -20.71 3.12 28.98
C MET A 528 -19.74 3.65 30.03
N GLU A 529 -19.99 4.86 30.52
CA GLU A 529 -19.24 5.41 31.65
C GLU A 529 -19.73 4.80 32.96
N ALA A 530 -18.82 4.51 33.90
CA ALA A 530 -19.15 3.95 35.21
C ALA A 530 -20.15 4.80 35.99
N ARG A 531 -20.22 6.13 35.78
CA ARG A 531 -21.23 7.00 36.39
C ARG A 531 -22.68 6.60 36.06
N GLN A 532 -22.91 5.83 34.99
CA GLN A 532 -24.25 5.35 34.65
C GLN A 532 -24.75 4.28 35.64
N LEU A 533 -23.85 3.64 36.40
CA LEU A 533 -24.22 2.74 37.49
C LEU A 533 -24.88 3.47 38.69
N PHE A 534 -24.90 4.81 38.70
CA PHE A 534 -25.37 5.64 39.84
C PHE A 534 -26.76 6.25 39.64
N THR A 535 -27.38 6.04 38.48
CA THR A 535 -28.77 6.42 38.18
C THR A 535 -29.61 5.15 38.19
N PRO A 536 -30.80 5.12 38.83
CA PRO A 536 -31.32 3.93 39.50
C PRO A 536 -30.89 2.62 38.85
N PHE A 537 -29.94 1.94 39.48
CA PHE A 537 -29.29 0.79 38.88
C PHE A 537 -30.32 -0.27 38.52
N SER A 538 -30.34 -0.67 37.25
CA SER A 538 -30.91 -1.94 36.82
C SER A 538 -30.08 -2.48 35.67
N CYS A 539 -30.08 -3.80 35.50
CA CYS A 539 -29.37 -4.44 34.40
C CYS A 539 -29.85 -3.94 33.03
N GLU A 540 -31.11 -3.50 32.95
CA GLU A 540 -31.77 -2.95 31.77
C GLU A 540 -31.53 -1.44 31.59
N ASN A 541 -31.62 -0.63 32.66
CA ASN A 541 -31.43 0.82 32.60
C ASN A 541 -29.97 1.22 32.41
N SER A 542 -29.04 0.39 32.88
CA SER A 542 -27.60 0.62 32.71
C SER A 542 -27.19 0.62 31.22
N LEU A 543 -28.00 0.05 30.32
CA LEU A 543 -27.77 0.09 28.87
C LEU A 543 -28.10 1.44 28.20
N GLY A 544 -28.61 2.43 28.94
CA GLY A 544 -28.51 3.86 28.61
C GLY A 544 -29.16 4.38 27.32
N TYR A 545 -29.78 3.56 26.47
CA TYR A 545 -30.39 4.00 25.21
C TYR A 545 -31.83 3.53 25.04
N LYS A 546 -32.76 4.50 24.93
CA LYS A 546 -34.17 4.32 24.52
C LYS A 546 -34.37 3.83 23.08
N SER A 547 -33.31 3.40 22.40
CA SER A 547 -33.34 2.89 21.03
C SER A 547 -32.27 1.82 20.82
N VAL A 548 -32.38 0.70 21.54
CA VAL A 548 -31.94 -0.55 20.95
C VAL A 548 -32.91 -0.81 19.78
N PRO A 549 -32.46 -0.81 18.51
CA PRO A 549 -33.35 -1.15 17.40
C PRO A 549 -34.05 -2.47 17.72
N LYS A 550 -35.39 -2.54 17.55
CA LYS A 550 -36.15 -3.79 17.76
C LYS A 550 -35.48 -4.90 16.94
N GLY A 551 -34.84 -5.86 17.62
CA GLY A 551 -34.04 -6.93 17.02
C GLY A 551 -32.58 -7.03 17.49
N MET A 552 -32.09 -6.12 18.34
CA MET A 552 -30.67 -6.06 18.80
C MET A 552 -30.46 -6.37 20.29
N SER A 553 -31.14 -7.38 20.84
CA SER A 553 -31.06 -7.78 22.25
C SER A 553 -29.73 -8.42 22.69
N SER A 554 -28.63 -8.24 21.96
CA SER A 554 -27.38 -9.01 22.18
C SER A 554 -26.09 -8.31 21.73
N LEU A 555 -26.04 -6.97 21.65
CA LEU A 555 -24.77 -6.28 21.40
C LEU A 555 -23.84 -6.41 22.63
N PRO A 556 -22.52 -6.57 22.42
CA PRO A 556 -21.58 -6.66 23.52
C PRO A 556 -21.45 -5.31 24.24
N TRP A 557 -21.32 -5.28 25.56
CA TRP A 557 -21.17 -4.05 26.36
C TRP A 557 -19.98 -4.10 27.32
N ALA A 558 -19.28 -2.97 27.43
CA ALA A 558 -18.21 -2.75 28.41
C ALA A 558 -18.43 -1.45 29.19
N ILE A 559 -17.75 -1.30 30.33
CA ILE A 559 -17.88 -0.15 31.23
C ILE A 559 -16.51 0.48 31.43
N HIS A 560 -16.41 1.78 31.20
CA HIS A 560 -15.23 2.60 31.39
C HIS A 560 -15.27 3.32 32.76
N PHE A 561 -14.27 3.04 33.59
CA PHE A 561 -14.08 3.62 34.93
C PHE A 561 -13.14 4.84 34.86
N SER A 562 -13.46 5.78 33.97
CA SER A 562 -12.61 6.93 33.70
C SER A 562 -12.44 7.80 34.95
N HIS A 563 -11.26 8.39 35.12
CA HIS A 563 -10.98 9.28 36.25
C HIS A 563 -11.97 10.46 36.31
N SER A 564 -12.37 10.99 35.15
CA SER A 564 -13.35 12.07 35.05
C SER A 564 -14.75 11.63 35.49
N SER A 565 -15.19 10.43 35.10
CA SER A 565 -16.48 9.87 35.47
C SER A 565 -16.56 9.65 36.98
N LEU A 566 -15.50 9.10 37.60
CA LEU A 566 -15.51 8.81 39.04
C LEU A 566 -15.33 10.08 39.89
N GLY A 567 -14.45 10.99 39.48
CA GLY A 567 -14.20 12.24 40.22
C GLY A 567 -15.42 13.16 40.28
N THR A 568 -16.23 13.19 39.22
CA THR A 568 -17.44 14.03 39.16
C THR A 568 -18.60 13.51 40.03
N LEU A 569 -18.52 12.27 40.53
CA LEU A 569 -19.53 11.71 41.42
C LEU A 569 -19.59 12.40 42.77
N GLY A 570 -18.53 13.10 43.21
CA GLY A 570 -18.51 13.81 44.50
C GLY A 570 -19.65 14.83 44.67
N ASN A 571 -20.24 15.29 43.55
CA ASN A 571 -21.38 16.20 43.52
C ASN A 571 -22.74 15.50 43.64
N SER A 572 -22.77 14.16 43.70
CA SER A 572 -23.98 13.35 43.83
C SER A 572 -24.16 12.85 45.26
N ASN A 573 -25.39 12.85 45.79
CA ASN A 573 -25.72 12.33 47.13
C ASN A 573 -26.15 10.85 47.07
N VAL A 574 -25.33 9.99 46.44
CA VAL A 574 -25.61 8.55 46.35
C VAL A 574 -25.03 7.85 47.59
N SER A 575 -25.90 7.40 48.49
CA SER A 575 -25.54 6.76 49.77
C SER A 575 -25.04 5.32 49.61
N SER A 576 -25.48 4.63 48.54
CA SER A 576 -24.99 3.31 48.14
C SER A 576 -25.21 3.13 46.63
N ILE A 577 -24.19 2.65 45.91
CA ILE A 577 -24.24 2.54 44.44
C ILE A 577 -25.14 1.39 43.98
N TRP A 578 -25.11 0.28 44.73
CA TRP A 578 -25.99 -0.88 44.57
C TRP A 578 -26.34 -1.43 45.95
N PRO A 579 -27.45 -2.18 46.10
CA PRO A 579 -27.90 -2.67 47.41
C PRO A 579 -26.79 -3.40 48.18
N GLY A 580 -26.54 -2.98 49.43
CA GLY A 580 -25.50 -3.57 50.29
C GLY A 580 -24.06 -3.13 49.98
N SER A 581 -23.84 -2.24 49.01
CA SER A 581 -22.51 -1.74 48.69
C SER A 581 -21.95 -0.81 49.76
N LEU A 582 -20.68 -1.02 50.12
CA LEU A 582 -19.88 -0.08 50.92
C LEU A 582 -19.35 1.11 50.10
N TRP A 583 -19.67 1.16 48.80
CA TRP A 583 -19.30 2.26 47.92
C TRP A 583 -20.39 3.33 47.93
N ASN A 584 -19.94 4.58 48.03
CA ASN A 584 -20.76 5.78 47.92
C ASN A 584 -20.00 6.84 47.13
N SER A 585 -20.70 7.90 46.71
CA SER A 585 -20.12 8.96 45.90
C SER A 585 -18.89 9.62 46.54
N LYS A 586 -18.94 9.91 47.85
CA LYS A 586 -17.84 10.54 48.60
C LYS A 586 -16.57 9.68 48.60
N LYS A 587 -16.71 8.37 48.82
CA LYS A 587 -15.58 7.43 48.87
C LYS A 587 -14.89 7.32 47.51
N LEU A 588 -15.65 7.37 46.42
CA LEU A 588 -15.11 7.27 45.07
C LEU A 588 -14.44 8.56 44.59
N SER A 589 -14.95 9.72 45.00
CA SER A 589 -14.39 11.01 44.61
C SER A 589 -13.23 11.47 45.49
N ALA A 590 -12.98 10.84 46.65
CA ALA A 590 -11.96 11.26 47.61
C ALA A 590 -10.53 11.05 47.11
N ASP A 591 -10.24 9.89 46.52
CA ASP A 591 -8.96 9.59 45.86
C ASP A 591 -9.19 8.50 44.81
N VAL A 592 -9.51 8.94 43.58
CA VAL A 592 -9.90 8.04 42.49
C VAL A 592 -8.78 7.04 42.20
N ASP A 593 -7.52 7.43 42.23
CA ASP A 593 -6.40 6.55 41.89
C ASP A 593 -6.20 5.43 42.91
N ILE A 594 -6.47 5.69 44.20
CA ILE A 594 -6.40 4.67 45.25
C ILE A 594 -7.60 3.74 45.21
N VAL A 595 -8.82 4.27 45.01
CA VAL A 595 -10.05 3.49 45.19
C VAL A 595 -10.51 2.75 43.94
N ARG A 596 -10.14 3.25 42.75
CA ARG A 596 -10.61 2.73 41.45
C ARG A 596 -10.31 1.24 41.23
N PRO A 597 -9.12 0.69 41.54
CA PRO A 597 -8.85 -0.74 41.35
C PRO A 597 -9.82 -1.62 42.15
N LYS A 598 -10.03 -1.30 43.43
CA LYS A 598 -10.96 -2.06 44.28
C LYS A 598 -12.40 -1.89 43.81
N PHE A 599 -12.80 -0.68 43.44
CA PHE A 599 -14.14 -0.42 42.95
C PHE A 599 -14.45 -1.19 41.67
N MET A 600 -13.50 -1.27 40.73
CA MET A 600 -13.65 -2.07 39.52
C MET A 600 -13.83 -3.56 39.82
N THR A 601 -13.05 -4.12 40.73
CA THR A 601 -13.19 -5.52 41.16
C THR A 601 -14.57 -5.79 41.77
N ASP A 602 -15.00 -4.93 42.70
CA ASP A 602 -16.29 -5.08 43.38
C ASP A 602 -17.47 -4.91 42.38
N ALA A 603 -17.35 -3.97 41.44
CA ALA A 603 -18.35 -3.75 40.39
C ALA A 603 -18.42 -4.92 39.41
N ALA A 604 -17.28 -5.45 38.94
CA ALA A 604 -17.23 -6.61 38.05
C ALA A 604 -17.91 -7.84 38.69
N SER A 605 -17.62 -8.09 39.96
CA SER A 605 -18.24 -9.18 40.73
C SER A 605 -19.75 -8.99 40.87
N PHE A 606 -20.18 -7.80 41.29
CA PHE A 606 -21.60 -7.47 41.47
C PHE A 606 -22.40 -7.60 40.18
N LEU A 607 -21.89 -7.03 39.07
CA LEU A 607 -22.56 -7.04 37.77
C LEU A 607 -22.69 -8.46 37.22
N ARG A 608 -21.63 -9.27 37.36
CA ARG A 608 -21.67 -10.68 36.94
C ARG A 608 -22.74 -11.45 37.70
N LYS A 609 -22.74 -11.34 39.03
CA LYS A 609 -23.71 -12.04 39.88
C LYS A 609 -25.16 -11.62 39.58
N THR A 610 -25.38 -10.31 39.61
CA THR A 610 -26.74 -9.74 39.58
C THR A 610 -27.35 -9.71 38.18
N CYS A 611 -26.55 -9.46 37.14
CA CYS A 611 -27.05 -9.24 35.78
C CYS A 611 -26.77 -10.37 34.79
N LEU A 612 -25.80 -11.25 35.06
CA LEU A 612 -25.45 -12.33 34.13
C LEU A 612 -25.83 -13.72 34.66
N THR A 613 -25.65 -13.98 35.96
CA THR A 613 -25.98 -15.29 36.55
C THR A 613 -27.37 -15.32 37.19
N GLY A 614 -27.92 -14.16 37.57
CA GLY A 614 -29.28 -14.04 38.12
C GLY A 614 -29.39 -14.43 39.60
N ASP A 615 -28.27 -14.40 40.33
CA ASP A 615 -28.16 -14.78 41.75
C ASP A 615 -28.34 -13.61 42.75
#